data_AF-A0A373HEK1-F1
#
_entry.id   AF-A0A373HEK1-F1
#
_cell.length_a   1.000
_cell.length_b   1.000
_cell.length_c   1.000
_cell.angle_alpha   90.00
_cell.angle_beta   90.00
_cell.angle_gamma   90.00
#
_symmetry.space_group_name_H-M   'P 1'
#
loop_
_entity.id
_entity.type
_entity.pdbx_description
1 polymer ?
#
loop_
_entity_poly.entity_id
_entity_poly.type
_entity_poly.pdbx_seq_one_letter_code
_entity_poly.pdbx_strand_id
1 'polypeptide(L)'
;MIFPLDNRHFITELKNLYTSEEWIKERDSIIKQINSDWLLCDIYAHENLHKQLLDSIIKSNNKSLLKQYTHLLKDEYPEQLLHMYRVAVETEAEHARSRSYYHQLVGDLRVMKSITGGDKVVDEIIKKWKDQYKNRTAMMDELSRI
;
A
#
# COMPACT_ATOMS: atom_id res chain seq x y z
N MET A 1 17.38 2.83 6.30
CA MET A 1 16.37 2.93 5.22
C MET A 1 17.12 2.76 3.91
N ILE A 2 17.11 1.55 3.35
CA ILE A 2 17.65 1.27 2.02
C ILE A 2 16.41 1.01 1.17
N PHE A 3 15.97 2.01 0.42
CA PHE A 3 14.99 1.80 -0.65
C PHE A 3 15.67 0.95 -1.74
N PRO A 4 14.99 -0.02 -2.37
CA PRO A 4 15.58 -0.74 -3.50
C PRO A 4 15.52 0.17 -4.73
N LEU A 5 16.44 1.13 -4.81
CA LEU A 5 16.83 1.76 -6.08
C LEU A 5 17.41 0.72 -7.05
N ASP A 6 17.77 -0.46 -6.54
CA ASP A 6 18.38 -1.57 -7.26
C ASP A 6 17.41 -2.26 -8.24
N ASN A 7 16.17 -2.53 -7.83
CA ASN A 7 15.27 -3.39 -8.61
C ASN A 7 14.80 -2.74 -9.93
N ARG A 8 14.48 -1.45 -9.94
CA ARG A 8 14.00 -0.77 -11.17
C ARG A 8 15.09 -0.68 -12.23
N HIS A 9 16.33 -0.39 -11.82
CA HIS A 9 17.46 -0.37 -12.73
C HIS A 9 17.73 -1.77 -13.28
N PHE A 10 17.77 -2.77 -12.40
CA PHE A 10 17.92 -4.17 -12.78
C PHE A 10 16.85 -4.63 -13.78
N ILE A 11 15.57 -4.31 -13.56
CA ILE A 11 14.48 -4.66 -14.49
C ILE A 11 14.68 -3.98 -15.86
N THR A 12 15.13 -2.72 -15.87
CA THR A 12 15.42 -1.99 -17.10
C THR A 12 16.56 -2.64 -17.89
N GLU A 13 17.67 -2.97 -17.22
CA GLU A 13 18.82 -3.62 -17.85
C GLU A 13 18.45 -4.99 -18.40
N LEU A 14 17.70 -5.79 -17.63
CA LEU A 14 17.23 -7.10 -18.05
C LEU A 14 16.33 -7.00 -19.30
N LYS A 15 15.39 -6.04 -19.32
CA LYS A 15 14.50 -5.80 -20.46
C LYS A 15 15.27 -5.40 -21.72
N ASN A 16 16.35 -4.64 -21.59
CA ASN A 16 17.18 -4.21 -22.73
C ASN A 16 17.96 -5.36 -23.40
N LEU A 17 18.01 -6.55 -22.79
CA LEU A 17 18.63 -7.73 -23.39
C LEU A 17 17.73 -8.44 -24.43
N TYR A 18 16.47 -8.03 -24.53
CA TYR A 18 15.46 -8.69 -25.35
C TYR A 18 14.78 -7.71 -26.31
N THR A 19 14.29 -8.21 -27.43
CA THR A 19 13.31 -7.47 -28.23
C THR A 19 11.99 -7.30 -27.46
N SER A 20 11.12 -6.40 -27.91
CA SER A 20 9.83 -6.17 -27.23
C SER A 20 8.95 -7.44 -27.22
N GLU A 21 8.98 -8.24 -28.28
CA GLU A 21 8.22 -9.48 -28.39
C GLU A 21 8.79 -10.60 -27.51
N GLU A 22 10.12 -10.73 -27.44
CA GLU A 22 10.78 -11.72 -26.58
C GLU A 22 10.60 -11.39 -25.11
N TRP A 23 10.70 -10.11 -24.76
CA TRP A 23 10.58 -9.65 -23.39
C TRP A 23 9.27 -10.08 -22.73
N ILE A 24 8.14 -10.05 -23.45
CA ILE A 24 6.85 -10.46 -22.88
C ILE A 24 6.89 -11.93 -22.41
N LYS A 25 7.48 -12.81 -23.23
CA LYS A 25 7.60 -14.25 -22.90
C LYS A 25 8.56 -14.47 -21.73
N GLU A 26 9.70 -13.80 -21.74
CA GLU A 26 10.71 -13.92 -20.70
C GLU A 26 10.24 -13.34 -19.38
N ARG A 27 9.62 -12.15 -19.39
CA ARG A 27 8.99 -11.53 -18.22
C ARG A 27 7.98 -12.48 -17.57
N ASP A 28 7.09 -13.07 -18.37
CA ASP A 28 6.07 -13.99 -17.86
C ASP A 28 6.69 -15.30 -17.30
N SER A 29 7.81 -15.74 -17.87
CA SER A 29 8.61 -16.86 -17.34
C SER A 29 9.28 -16.51 -16.01
N ILE A 30 9.86 -15.32 -15.90
CA ILE A 30 10.52 -14.79 -14.71
C ILE A 30 9.51 -14.62 -13.57
N ILE A 31 8.35 -14.01 -13.84
CA ILE A 31 7.26 -13.81 -12.87
C ILE A 31 6.86 -15.13 -12.20
N LYS A 32 6.81 -16.25 -12.94
CA LYS A 32 6.45 -17.57 -12.40
C LYS A 32 7.48 -18.16 -11.45
N GLN A 33 8.73 -17.68 -11.52
CA GLN A 33 9.85 -18.20 -10.74
C GLN A 33 10.19 -17.31 -9.55
N ILE A 34 9.69 -16.08 -9.52
CA ILE A 34 9.95 -15.12 -8.45
C ILE A 34 9.14 -15.49 -7.20
N ASN A 35 9.85 -15.64 -6.08
CA ASN A 35 9.26 -15.85 -4.76
C ASN A 35 9.19 -14.56 -3.91
N SER A 36 9.75 -13.45 -4.40
CA SER A 36 9.78 -12.18 -3.68
C SER A 36 8.61 -11.29 -4.10
N ASP A 37 7.68 -11.03 -3.18
CA ASP A 37 6.56 -10.11 -3.43
C ASP A 37 7.03 -8.71 -3.83
N TRP A 38 8.15 -8.25 -3.28
CA TRP A 38 8.73 -6.94 -3.61
C TRP A 38 9.19 -6.87 -5.06
N LEU A 39 10.01 -7.84 -5.49
CA LEU A 39 10.51 -7.87 -6.86
C LEU A 39 9.36 -8.09 -7.86
N LEU A 40 8.40 -8.93 -7.50
CA LEU A 40 7.20 -9.17 -8.30
C LEU A 40 6.40 -7.88 -8.50
N CYS A 41 6.15 -7.13 -7.43
CA CYS A 41 5.46 -5.85 -7.51
C CYS A 41 6.26 -4.80 -8.28
N ASP A 42 7.59 -4.76 -8.13
CA ASP A 42 8.46 -3.86 -8.90
C ASP A 42 8.34 -4.13 -10.41
N ILE A 43 8.32 -5.40 -10.82
CA ILE A 43 8.10 -5.79 -12.22
C ILE A 43 6.73 -5.34 -12.71
N TYR A 44 5.66 -5.61 -11.95
CA TYR A 44 4.32 -5.20 -12.36
C TYR A 44 4.19 -3.67 -12.47
N ALA A 45 4.77 -2.93 -11.54
CA ALA A 45 4.79 -1.47 -11.58
C ALA A 45 5.59 -0.95 -12.79
N HIS A 46 6.77 -1.53 -13.06
CA HIS A 46 7.61 -1.15 -14.19
C HIS A 46 6.92 -1.39 -15.54
N GLU A 47 6.13 -2.46 -15.63
CA GLU A 47 5.44 -2.87 -16.85
C GLU A 47 4.00 -2.33 -16.95
N ASN A 48 3.59 -1.44 -16.04
CA ASN A 48 2.22 -0.89 -15.93
C ASN A 48 1.11 -1.97 -15.84
N LEU A 49 1.42 -3.11 -15.23
CA LEU A 49 0.49 -4.21 -15.00
C LEU A 49 -0.28 -3.99 -13.67
N HIS A 50 -1.09 -2.93 -13.62
CA HIS A 50 -1.69 -2.44 -12.38
C HIS A 50 -2.61 -3.43 -11.70
N LYS A 51 -3.40 -4.21 -12.46
CA LYS A 51 -4.28 -5.24 -11.89
C LYS A 51 -3.47 -6.33 -11.18
N GLN A 52 -2.42 -6.85 -11.82
CA GLN A 52 -1.55 -7.87 -11.23
C GLN A 52 -0.76 -7.33 -10.03
N LEU A 53 -0.38 -6.05 -10.07
CA LEU A 53 0.22 -5.35 -8.94
C LEU A 53 -0.74 -5.33 -7.75
N LEU A 54 -1.98 -4.90 -7.96
CA LEU A 54 -3.02 -4.89 -6.92
C LEU A 54 -3.27 -6.29 -6.35
N ASP A 55 -3.47 -7.29 -7.22
CA ASP A 55 -3.74 -8.67 -6.80
C ASP A 55 -2.59 -9.23 -5.94
N SER A 56 -1.34 -8.88 -6.28
CA SER A 56 -0.16 -9.28 -5.51
C SER A 56 -0.07 -8.59 -4.16
N ILE A 57 -0.40 -7.30 -4.10
CA ILE A 57 -0.46 -6.54 -2.84
C ILE A 57 -1.54 -7.13 -1.93
N ILE A 58 -2.74 -7.41 -2.45
CA ILE A 58 -3.83 -8.06 -1.71
C ILE A 58 -3.38 -9.42 -1.17
N LYS A 59 -2.79 -10.27 -2.03
CA LYS A 59 -2.35 -11.61 -1.65
C LYS A 59 -1.27 -11.59 -0.58
N SER A 60 -0.30 -10.68 -0.67
CA SER A 60 0.79 -10.56 0.31
C SER A 60 0.31 -10.04 1.66
N ASN A 61 -0.81 -9.30 1.69
CA ASN A 61 -1.29 -8.53 2.84
C ASN A 61 -0.20 -7.66 3.49
N ASN A 62 0.76 -7.19 2.68
CA ASN A 62 1.92 -6.45 3.17
C ASN A 62 1.66 -4.94 3.11
N LYS A 63 1.49 -4.31 4.27
CA LYS A 63 1.21 -2.87 4.39
C LYS A 63 2.31 -1.98 3.78
N SER A 64 3.57 -2.43 3.81
CA SER A 64 4.67 -1.67 3.22
C SER A 64 4.57 -1.65 1.69
N LEU A 65 4.19 -2.78 1.07
CA LEU A 65 3.89 -2.84 -0.37
C LEU A 65 2.68 -1.97 -0.72
N LEU A 66 1.60 -2.06 0.07
CA LEU A 66 0.43 -1.21 -0.10
C LEU A 66 0.81 0.28 -0.13
N LYS A 67 1.57 0.75 0.86
CA LYS A 67 2.07 2.14 0.91
C LYS A 67 2.93 2.50 -0.29
N GLN A 68 3.88 1.63 -0.64
CA GLN A 68 4.81 1.88 -1.73
C GLN A 68 4.07 2.16 -3.06
N TYR A 69 3.04 1.38 -3.36
CA TYR A 69 2.38 1.41 -4.67
C TYR A 69 1.05 2.15 -4.71
N THR A 70 0.56 2.68 -3.58
CA THR A 70 -0.69 3.45 -3.53
C THR A 70 -0.71 4.60 -4.55
N HIS A 71 0.40 5.31 -4.73
CA HIS A 71 0.47 6.43 -5.66
C HIS A 71 0.21 6.05 -7.13
N LEU A 72 0.49 4.81 -7.53
CA LEU A 72 0.24 4.30 -8.88
C LEU A 72 -1.20 3.81 -9.05
N LEU A 73 -1.81 3.31 -7.98
CA LEU A 73 -3.08 2.59 -8.03
C LEU A 73 -4.28 3.43 -7.57
N LYS A 74 -4.06 4.55 -6.87
CA LYS A 74 -5.10 5.31 -6.17
C LYS A 74 -6.21 5.88 -7.06
N ASP A 75 -5.93 6.09 -8.34
CA ASP A 75 -6.91 6.64 -9.28
C ASP A 75 -7.70 5.53 -9.99
N GLU A 76 -7.10 4.36 -10.20
CA GLU A 76 -7.71 3.23 -10.90
C GLU A 76 -8.43 2.24 -9.97
N TYR A 77 -7.89 2.04 -8.76
CA TYR A 77 -8.40 1.08 -7.76
C TYR A 77 -8.61 1.70 -6.36
N PRO A 78 -9.28 2.87 -6.25
CA PRO A 78 -9.42 3.56 -4.97
C PRO A 78 -10.15 2.73 -3.91
N GLU A 79 -11.22 2.02 -4.30
CA GLU A 79 -12.05 1.26 -3.36
C GLU A 79 -11.29 0.10 -2.72
N GLN A 80 -10.52 -0.64 -3.50
CA GLN A 80 -9.73 -1.78 -3.04
C GLN A 80 -8.64 -1.31 -2.08
N LEU A 81 -7.92 -0.24 -2.43
CA LEU A 81 -6.89 0.32 -1.56
C LEU A 81 -7.49 0.83 -0.24
N LEU A 82 -8.59 1.59 -0.30
CA LEU A 82 -9.27 2.09 0.90
C LEU A 82 -9.77 0.96 1.78
N HIS A 83 -10.26 -0.13 1.20
CA HIS A 83 -10.65 -1.32 1.96
C HIS A 83 -9.44 -1.95 2.69
N MET A 84 -8.34 -2.18 1.99
CA MET A 84 -7.12 -2.73 2.59
C MET A 84 -6.59 -1.85 3.73
N TYR A 85 -6.52 -0.54 3.49
CA TYR A 85 -6.11 0.41 4.52
C TYR A 85 -7.06 0.39 5.72
N ARG A 86 -8.38 0.40 5.50
CA ARG A 86 -9.38 0.34 6.57
C ARG A 86 -9.17 -0.89 7.44
N VAL A 87 -9.04 -2.08 6.84
CA VAL A 87 -8.77 -3.32 7.58
C VAL A 87 -7.50 -3.20 8.41
N ALA A 88 -6.40 -2.74 7.81
CA ALA A 88 -5.12 -2.60 8.50
C ALA A 88 -5.19 -1.62 9.69
N VAL A 89 -5.75 -0.41 9.50
CA VAL A 89 -5.81 0.60 10.56
C VAL A 89 -6.77 0.21 11.68
N GLU A 90 -7.88 -0.46 11.37
CA GLU A 90 -8.81 -0.95 12.39
C GLU A 90 -8.17 -2.04 13.25
N THR A 91 -7.48 -3.03 12.63
CA THR A 91 -6.75 -4.06 13.37
C THR A 91 -5.63 -3.47 14.23
N GLU A 92 -4.88 -2.50 13.73
CA GLU A 92 -3.81 -1.85 14.49
C GLU A 92 -4.36 -1.00 15.65
N ALA A 93 -5.47 -0.30 15.47
CA ALA A 93 -6.09 0.52 16.51
C ALA A 93 -6.56 -0.30 17.72
N GLU A 94 -7.00 -1.54 17.52
CA GLU A 94 -7.36 -2.45 18.63
C GLU A 94 -6.17 -2.69 19.58
N HIS A 95 -4.99 -2.88 19.00
CA HIS A 95 -3.75 -3.25 19.68
C HIS A 95 -2.87 -2.06 20.06
N ALA A 96 -3.11 -0.87 19.49
CA ALA A 96 -2.33 0.32 19.78
C ALA A 96 -2.41 0.75 21.25
N ARG A 97 -1.25 0.89 21.89
CA ARG A 97 -1.10 1.29 23.31
C ARG A 97 -0.08 2.40 23.55
N SER A 98 0.50 2.98 22.50
CA SER A 98 1.51 4.03 22.63
C SER A 98 1.28 5.15 21.62
N ARG A 99 1.81 6.34 21.92
CA ARG A 99 1.78 7.50 21.02
C ARG A 99 2.44 7.21 19.67
N SER A 100 3.51 6.40 19.65
CA SER A 100 4.16 5.99 18.40
C SER A 100 3.21 5.24 17.48
N TYR A 101 2.42 4.29 18.02
CA TYR A 101 1.40 3.59 17.23
C TYR A 101 0.29 4.54 16.74
N TYR A 102 -0.16 5.50 17.56
CA TYR A 102 -1.15 6.48 17.11
C TYR A 102 -0.62 7.40 16.00
N HIS A 103 0.65 7.79 16.05
CA HIS A 103 1.28 8.54 14.96
C HIS A 103 1.31 7.72 13.65
N GLN A 104 1.58 6.42 13.72
CA GLN A 104 1.54 5.55 12.54
C GLN A 104 0.13 5.49 11.94
N LEU A 105 -0.90 5.27 12.77
CA LEU A 105 -2.30 5.27 12.34
C LEU A 105 -2.71 6.60 11.68
N VAL A 106 -2.34 7.73 12.29
CA VAL A 106 -2.57 9.06 11.69
C VAL A 106 -1.89 9.19 10.33
N GLY A 107 -0.66 8.69 10.21
CA GLY A 107 0.06 8.64 8.93
C GLY A 107 -0.70 7.85 7.87
N ASP A 108 -1.27 6.71 8.23
CA ASP A 108 -2.07 5.88 7.31
C ASP A 108 -3.37 6.57 6.90
N LEU A 109 -4.09 7.16 7.86
CA LEU A 109 -5.31 7.92 7.57
C LEU A 109 -5.06 9.09 6.62
N ARG A 110 -3.90 9.76 6.74
CA ARG A 110 -3.50 10.81 5.78
C ARG A 110 -3.22 10.25 4.39
N VAL A 111 -2.62 9.06 4.29
CA VAL A 111 -2.46 8.39 2.98
C VAL A 111 -3.84 8.06 2.40
N MET A 112 -4.76 7.54 3.21
CA MET A 112 -6.13 7.26 2.77
C MET A 112 -6.83 8.51 2.22
N LYS A 113 -6.72 9.67 2.89
CA LYS A 113 -7.28 10.94 2.38
C LYS A 113 -6.74 11.34 1.00
N SER A 114 -5.56 10.87 0.61
CA SER A 114 -4.99 11.15 -0.72
C SER A 114 -5.55 10.26 -1.85
N ILE A 115 -6.36 9.26 -1.50
CA ILE A 115 -7.03 8.34 -2.43
C ILE A 115 -8.44 8.87 -2.72
N THR A 116 -8.90 8.75 -3.96
CA THR A 116 -10.25 9.17 -4.36
C THR A 116 -11.32 8.53 -3.47
N GLY A 117 -12.16 9.36 -2.85
CA GLY A 117 -13.20 8.92 -1.89
C GLY A 117 -12.70 8.66 -0.46
N GLY A 118 -11.40 8.84 -0.20
CA GLY A 118 -10.76 8.55 1.07
C GLY A 118 -11.20 9.42 2.24
N ASP A 119 -11.52 10.71 2.00
CA ASP A 119 -11.99 11.62 3.06
C ASP A 119 -13.22 11.05 3.78
N LYS A 120 -14.23 10.59 3.02
CA LYS A 120 -15.45 9.99 3.57
C LYS A 120 -15.14 8.76 4.42
N VAL A 121 -14.25 7.89 3.92
CA VAL A 121 -13.84 6.67 4.63
C VAL A 121 -13.12 7.01 5.94
N VAL A 122 -12.23 8.00 5.92
CA VAL A 122 -11.47 8.43 7.10
C VAL A 122 -12.40 9.07 8.13
N ASP A 123 -13.36 9.89 7.71
CA ASP A 123 -14.33 10.50 8.62
C ASP A 123 -15.19 9.45 9.33
N GLU A 124 -15.61 8.40 8.63
CA GLU A 124 -16.34 7.26 9.22
C GLU A 124 -15.48 6.55 10.29
N ILE A 125 -14.20 6.30 10.01
CA ILE A 125 -13.27 5.66 10.94
C ILE A 125 -13.07 6.55 12.18
N ILE A 126 -12.80 7.84 11.98
CA ILE A 126 -12.59 8.80 13.07
C ILE A 126 -13.83 8.89 13.95
N LYS A 127 -15.03 8.97 13.35
CA LYS A 127 -16.29 8.99 14.10
C LYS A 127 -16.44 7.74 14.97
N LYS A 128 -16.24 6.55 14.38
CA LYS A 128 -16.29 5.27 15.11
C LYS A 128 -15.27 5.23 16.26
N TRP A 129 -14.04 5.66 16.03
CA TRP A 129 -12.98 5.63 17.05
C TRP A 129 -13.20 6.64 18.17
N LYS A 130 -13.77 7.82 17.89
CA LYS A 130 -14.15 8.78 18.93
C LYS A 130 -15.16 8.18 19.90
N ASP A 131 -16.09 7.37 19.43
CA ASP A 131 -17.07 6.70 20.29
C ASP A 131 -16.46 5.49 21.01
N GLN A 132 -15.79 4.60 20.27
CA GLN A 132 -15.24 3.34 20.78
C GLN A 132 -14.06 3.54 21.75
N TYR A 133 -13.21 4.53 21.48
CA TYR A 133 -11.97 4.77 22.22
C TYR A 133 -11.96 6.11 22.94
N LYS A 134 -13.12 6.67 23.29
CA LYS A 134 -13.27 7.98 23.96
C LYS A 134 -12.37 8.22 25.17
N ASN A 135 -12.01 7.17 25.91
CA ASN A 135 -11.15 7.24 27.10
C ASN A 135 -9.64 7.18 26.77
N ARG A 136 -9.26 7.01 25.50
CA ARG A 136 -7.86 7.01 25.05
C ARG A 136 -7.45 8.43 24.66
N THR A 137 -7.22 9.30 25.64
CA THR A 137 -6.92 10.73 25.42
C THR A 137 -5.79 10.96 24.41
N ALA A 138 -4.68 10.23 24.54
CA ALA A 138 -3.56 10.36 23.61
C ALA A 138 -3.93 10.02 22.16
N MET A 139 -4.86 9.10 21.93
CA MET A 139 -5.37 8.80 20.59
C MET A 139 -6.22 9.96 20.07
N MET A 140 -7.11 10.51 20.90
CA MET A 140 -7.95 11.65 20.52
C MET A 140 -7.12 12.90 20.18
N ASP A 141 -6.05 13.15 20.94
CA ASP A 141 -5.09 14.22 20.66
C ASP A 141 -4.46 14.05 19.27
N GLU A 142 -4.03 12.84 18.92
CA GLU A 142 -3.44 12.56 17.60
C GLU A 142 -4.47 12.67 16.46
N LEU A 143 -5.70 12.17 16.66
CA LEU A 143 -6.78 12.28 15.67
C LEU A 143 -7.19 13.73 15.39
N SER A 144 -6.99 14.65 16.33
CA SER A 144 -7.27 16.08 16.13
C SER A 144 -6.35 16.76 15.11
N ARG A 145 -5.28 16.08 14.68
CA ARG A 145 -4.23 16.59 13.78
C ARG A 145 -4.36 16.07 12.34
N ILE A 146 -5.45 15.37 12.00
CA ILE A 146 -5.73 14.78 10.68
C ILE A 146 -6.44 15.78 9.77
#